data_AF-A5DSV3-F1
#
_entry.id   AF-A5DSV3-F1
#
_cell.length_a   1.000
_cell.length_b   1.000
_cell.length_c   1.000
_cell.angle_alpha   90.00
_cell.angle_beta   90.00
_cell.angle_gamma   90.00
#
_symmetry.space_group_name_H-M   'P 1'
#
loop_
_entity.id
_entity.type
_entity.pdbx_description
1 polymer ?
#
loop_
_entity_poly.entity_id
_entity_poly.type
_entity_poly.pdbx_seq_one_letter_code
_entity_poly.pdbx_strand_id
1 'polypeptide(L)'
;MTTTQLVPNDNSSKELIEIADQISNIIESFIEVGILVHDNQGTPQSNAALSSKMQQLTRQLKHLSNVDPKLIEDYKIPIDVISYVEDGRNPDIYTREFVEVSAKLNARLKGKMQGFAKLQEVLGDKLQTEFPRLEKGVENVKTRTSG
;
A
#
# COMPACT_ATOMS: atom_id res chain seq x y z
N MET A 1 -3.54 -15.24 -8.32
CA MET A 1 -3.50 -14.56 -7.02
C MET A 1 -4.54 -13.46 -7.08
N THR A 2 -5.54 -13.51 -6.20
CA THR A 2 -6.70 -12.61 -6.21
C THR A 2 -6.35 -11.35 -5.45
N THR A 3 -6.60 -10.18 -6.05
CA THR A 3 -6.46 -8.88 -5.37
C THR A 3 -7.49 -8.76 -4.25
N THR A 4 -7.13 -8.09 -3.16
CA THR A 4 -8.09 -7.73 -2.10
C THR A 4 -9.24 -6.94 -2.71
N GLN A 5 -10.48 -7.42 -2.53
CA GLN A 5 -11.68 -6.74 -3.03
C GLN A 5 -12.13 -5.63 -2.08
N LEU A 6 -12.54 -4.50 -2.65
CA LEU A 6 -13.17 -3.41 -1.89
C LEU A 6 -14.50 -3.91 -1.32
N VAL A 7 -14.60 -4.01 0.00
CA VAL A 7 -15.85 -4.38 0.68
C VAL A 7 -16.72 -3.11 0.79
N PRO A 8 -17.97 -3.11 0.29
CA PRO A 8 -18.83 -1.93 0.28
C PRO A 8 -19.46 -1.72 1.67
N ASN A 9 -18.65 -1.33 2.66
CA ASN A 9 -19.12 -1.08 4.02
C ASN A 9 -19.09 0.41 4.43
N ASP A 10 -18.57 1.31 3.59
CA ASP A 10 -18.50 2.75 3.90
C ASP A 10 -18.84 3.63 2.68
N ASN A 11 -19.38 4.84 2.87
CA ASN A 11 -19.76 5.72 1.75
C ASN A 11 -18.56 6.10 0.87
N SER A 12 -17.37 6.23 1.45
CA SER A 12 -16.10 6.46 0.73
C SER A 12 -15.72 5.28 -0.18
N SER A 13 -16.03 4.05 0.24
CA SER A 13 -15.79 2.86 -0.59
C SER A 13 -16.68 2.82 -1.85
N LYS A 14 -17.88 3.42 -1.79
CA LYS A 14 -18.78 3.48 -2.96
C LYS A 14 -18.23 4.41 -4.04
N GLU A 15 -17.74 5.57 -3.66
CA GLU A 15 -17.16 6.55 -4.59
C GLU A 15 -15.92 5.97 -5.31
N LEU A 16 -15.08 5.21 -4.59
CA LEU A 16 -13.95 4.49 -5.18
C LEU A 16 -14.39 3.38 -6.16
N ILE A 17 -15.46 2.66 -5.84
CA ILE A 17 -16.03 1.64 -6.74
C ILE A 17 -16.56 2.31 -8.01
N GLU A 18 -17.26 3.43 -7.90
CA GLU A 18 -17.75 4.18 -9.06
C GLU A 18 -16.59 4.67 -9.96
N ILE A 19 -15.49 5.15 -9.36
CA ILE A 19 -14.29 5.52 -10.11
C ILE A 19 -13.67 4.29 -10.81
N ALA A 20 -13.58 3.15 -10.12
CA ALA A 20 -13.06 1.91 -10.70
C ALA A 20 -13.93 1.42 -11.88
N ASP A 21 -15.25 1.53 -11.77
CA ASP A 21 -16.19 1.22 -12.85
C ASP A 21 -16.02 2.19 -14.03
N GLN A 22 -15.81 3.49 -13.76
CA GLN A 22 -15.50 4.46 -14.82
C GLN A 22 -14.20 4.12 -15.55
N ILE A 23 -13.15 3.71 -14.85
CA ILE A 23 -11.89 3.27 -15.46
C ILE A 23 -12.10 2.01 -16.31
N SER A 24 -12.88 1.04 -15.81
CA SER A 24 -13.21 -0.18 -16.56
C SER A 24 -13.96 0.13 -17.86
N ASN A 25 -14.95 1.03 -17.81
CA ASN A 25 -15.68 1.49 -18.99
C ASN A 25 -14.78 2.23 -20.01
N ILE A 26 -13.76 2.95 -19.55
CA ILE A 26 -12.76 3.59 -20.41
C ILE A 26 -11.91 2.52 -21.12
N ILE A 27 -11.43 1.51 -20.39
CA ILE A 27 -10.66 0.39 -20.97
C ILE A 27 -11.49 -0.33 -22.04
N GLU A 28 -12.74 -0.66 -21.74
CA GLU A 28 -13.66 -1.28 -22.71
C GLU A 28 -13.86 -0.39 -23.94
N SER A 29 -14.05 0.92 -23.74
CA SER A 29 -14.19 1.86 -24.84
C SER A 29 -12.90 1.98 -25.69
N PHE A 30 -11.71 1.82 -25.11
CA PHE A 30 -10.46 1.72 -25.87
C PHE A 30 -10.38 0.45 -26.72
N ILE A 31 -10.83 -0.68 -26.17
CA ILE A 31 -10.89 -1.96 -26.91
C ILE A 31 -11.87 -1.85 -28.09
N GLU A 32 -13.06 -1.30 -27.86
CA GLU A 32 -14.05 -1.06 -28.92
C GLU A 32 -13.50 -0.17 -30.04
N VAL A 33 -12.80 0.92 -29.69
CA VAL A 33 -12.14 1.77 -30.71
C VAL A 33 -11.07 0.99 -31.47
N GLY A 34 -10.28 0.16 -30.79
CA GLY A 34 -9.32 -0.72 -31.46
C GLY A 34 -9.98 -1.64 -32.49
N ILE A 35 -11.13 -2.22 -32.15
CA ILE A 35 -11.92 -3.07 -33.07
C ILE A 35 -12.46 -2.25 -34.24
N LEU A 36 -13.06 -1.07 -33.97
CA LEU A 36 -13.62 -0.19 -35.00
C LEU A 36 -12.56 0.32 -35.98
N VAL A 37 -11.34 0.57 -35.51
CA VAL A 37 -10.21 0.96 -36.36
C VAL A 37 -9.73 -0.23 -37.20
N HIS A 38 -9.66 -1.43 -36.61
CA HIS A 38 -9.24 -2.64 -37.30
C HIS A 38 -10.22 -3.07 -38.41
N ASP A 39 -11.53 -3.01 -38.16
CA ASP A 39 -12.58 -3.36 -39.13
C ASP A 39 -13.13 -2.14 -39.90
N ASN A 40 -12.32 -1.08 -40.03
CA ASN A 40 -12.77 0.12 -40.75
C ASN A 40 -12.81 -0.15 -42.25
N GLN A 41 -14.02 -0.33 -42.79
CA GLN A 41 -14.27 -0.55 -44.21
C GLN A 41 -14.20 0.74 -45.06
N GLY A 42 -13.81 1.88 -44.48
CA GLY A 42 -13.73 3.17 -45.14
C GLY A 42 -15.10 3.77 -45.51
N THR A 43 -16.19 3.16 -45.05
CA THR A 43 -17.55 3.65 -45.32
C THR A 43 -17.85 4.91 -44.50
N PRO A 44 -18.72 5.81 -44.99
CA PRO A 44 -19.14 6.99 -44.24
C PRO A 44 -19.72 6.64 -42.87
N GLN A 45 -20.43 5.51 -42.77
CA GLN A 45 -21.03 5.00 -41.54
C GLN A 45 -19.97 4.55 -40.53
N SER A 46 -18.93 3.81 -40.97
CA SER A 46 -17.83 3.37 -40.12
C SER A 46 -17.04 4.56 -39.56
N ASN A 47 -16.74 5.56 -40.40
CA ASN A 47 -16.06 6.79 -39.99
C ASN A 47 -16.89 7.62 -39.00
N ALA A 48 -18.22 7.69 -39.20
CA ALA A 48 -19.11 8.37 -38.26
C ALA A 48 -19.18 7.65 -36.90
N ALA A 49 -19.24 6.32 -36.89
CA ALA A 49 -19.24 5.52 -35.66
C ALA A 49 -17.91 5.69 -34.89
N LEU A 50 -16.78 5.63 -35.58
CA LEU A 50 -15.45 5.86 -34.98
C LEU A 50 -15.35 7.27 -34.37
N SER A 51 -15.76 8.30 -35.11
CA SER A 51 -15.75 9.68 -34.61
C SER A 51 -16.63 9.85 -33.38
N SER A 52 -17.81 9.21 -33.34
CA SER A 52 -18.71 9.25 -32.19
C SER A 52 -18.08 8.57 -30.97
N LYS A 53 -17.47 7.39 -31.15
CA LYS A 53 -16.81 6.66 -30.05
C LYS A 53 -15.57 7.40 -29.54
N MET A 54 -14.79 8.03 -30.42
CA MET A 54 -13.65 8.86 -30.02
C MET A 54 -14.07 10.09 -29.21
N GLN A 55 -15.19 10.72 -29.57
CA GLN A 55 -15.79 11.79 -28.77
C GLN A 55 -16.28 11.29 -27.42
N GLN A 56 -16.89 10.10 -27.36
CA GLN A 56 -17.29 9.47 -26.09
C GLN A 56 -16.08 9.23 -25.18
N LEU A 57 -15.00 8.63 -25.70
CA LEU A 57 -13.75 8.43 -24.97
C LEU A 57 -13.17 9.74 -24.43
N THR A 58 -13.16 10.78 -25.26
CA THR A 58 -12.67 12.11 -24.87
C THR A 58 -13.49 12.68 -23.70
N ARG A 59 -14.82 12.50 -23.73
CA ARG A 59 -15.71 12.91 -22.62
C ARG A 59 -15.45 12.09 -21.36
N GLN A 60 -15.27 10.78 -21.47
CA GLN A 60 -14.99 9.91 -20.32
C GLN A 60 -13.64 10.25 -19.66
N LEU A 61 -12.58 10.46 -20.46
CA LEU A 61 -11.27 10.89 -19.95
C LEU A 61 -11.34 12.27 -19.27
N LYS A 62 -12.10 13.20 -19.85
CA LYS A 62 -12.32 14.52 -19.24
C LYS A 62 -13.10 14.42 -17.93
N HIS A 63 -14.08 13.52 -17.84
CA HIS A 63 -14.82 13.27 -16.60
C HIS A 63 -13.88 12.74 -15.51
N LEU A 64 -13.04 11.74 -15.84
CA LEU A 64 -12.08 11.17 -14.89
C LEU A 64 -11.06 12.20 -14.40
N SER A 65 -10.60 13.10 -15.27
CA SER A 65 -9.68 14.19 -14.90
C SER A 65 -10.31 15.24 -13.98
N ASN A 66 -11.64 15.34 -13.94
CA ASN A 66 -12.38 16.30 -13.13
C ASN A 66 -12.89 15.71 -11.81
N VAL A 67 -12.59 14.43 -11.53
CA VAL A 67 -12.91 13.82 -10.24
C VAL A 67 -12.25 14.66 -9.14
N ASP A 68 -13.03 15.03 -8.12
CA ASP A 68 -12.56 15.92 -7.06
C ASP A 68 -11.35 15.30 -6.35
N PRO A 69 -10.17 15.95 -6.37
CA PRO A 69 -8.96 15.41 -5.75
C PRO A 69 -9.14 15.07 -4.26
N LYS A 70 -10.08 15.74 -3.58
CA LYS A 70 -10.40 15.49 -2.17
C LYS A 70 -10.92 14.08 -1.91
N LEU A 71 -11.53 13.43 -2.90
CA LEU A 71 -12.03 12.06 -2.79
C LEU A 71 -10.90 11.04 -2.66
N ILE A 72 -9.69 11.38 -3.14
CA ILE A 72 -8.53 10.49 -3.22
C ILE A 72 -7.42 10.94 -2.27
N GLU A 73 -7.45 12.18 -1.78
CA GLU A 73 -6.43 12.76 -0.90
C GLU A 73 -6.27 12.00 0.43
N ASP A 74 -7.34 11.41 0.94
CA ASP A 74 -7.33 10.59 2.16
C ASP A 74 -6.58 9.25 1.96
N TYR A 75 -6.41 8.80 0.71
CA TYR A 75 -5.79 7.52 0.37
C TYR A 75 -4.34 7.70 -0.07
N LYS A 76 -3.43 7.70 0.90
CA LYS A 76 -1.98 7.79 0.64
C LYS A 76 -1.43 6.44 0.18
N ILE A 77 -0.84 6.42 -1.02
CA ILE A 77 -0.22 5.23 -1.61
C ILE A 77 1.31 5.34 -1.45
N PRO A 78 1.98 4.32 -0.89
CA PRO A 78 3.44 4.28 -0.86
C PRO A 78 4.04 4.25 -2.28
N ILE A 79 5.12 5.00 -2.51
CA ILE A 79 5.77 5.06 -3.83
C ILE A 79 6.26 3.69 -4.30
N ASP A 80 6.66 2.82 -3.37
CA ASP A 80 7.10 1.46 -3.68
C ASP A 80 5.99 0.64 -4.36
N VAL A 81 4.72 0.88 -4.00
CA VAL A 81 3.57 0.21 -4.64
C VAL A 81 3.43 0.61 -6.11
N ILE A 82 3.79 1.84 -6.48
CA ILE A 82 3.78 2.29 -7.89
C ILE A 82 4.75 1.44 -8.70
N SER A 83 5.96 1.18 -8.17
CA SER A 83 6.96 0.34 -8.84
C SER A 83 6.44 -1.09 -9.07
N TYR A 84 5.68 -1.64 -8.10
CA TYR A 84 5.05 -2.95 -8.25
C TYR A 84 4.04 -2.97 -9.41
N VAL A 85 3.24 -1.91 -9.58
CA VAL A 85 2.27 -1.80 -10.67
C VAL A 85 2.96 -1.63 -12.02
N GLU A 86 4.02 -0.80 -12.10
CA GLU A 86 4.81 -0.60 -13.32
C GLU A 86 5.48 -1.89 -13.80
N ASP A 87 5.98 -2.70 -12.87
CA ASP A 87 6.59 -4.01 -13.15
C ASP A 87 5.55 -5.12 -13.43
N GLY A 88 4.25 -4.81 -13.39
CA GLY A 88 3.17 -5.79 -13.57
C GLY A 88 3.05 -6.81 -12.42
N ARG A 89 3.64 -6.52 -11.25
CA ARG A 89 3.49 -7.32 -10.03
C ARG A 89 2.18 -6.98 -9.31
N ASN A 90 1.65 -7.97 -8.59
CA ASN A 90 0.50 -7.75 -7.73
C ASN A 90 0.89 -6.86 -6.52
N PRO A 91 0.27 -5.69 -6.32
CA PRO A 91 0.58 -4.79 -5.20
C PRO A 91 0.27 -5.40 -3.82
N ASP A 92 -0.58 -6.42 -3.72
CA ASP A 92 -0.83 -7.13 -2.45
C ASP A 92 0.42 -7.81 -1.88
N ILE A 93 1.39 -8.12 -2.75
CA ILE A 93 2.69 -8.67 -2.33
C ILE A 93 3.43 -7.66 -1.46
N TYR A 94 3.40 -6.36 -1.80
CA TYR A 94 4.03 -5.32 -1.00
C TYR A 94 3.42 -5.28 0.41
N THR A 95 2.09 -5.29 0.52
CA THR A 95 1.39 -5.30 1.82
C THR A 95 1.78 -6.51 2.64
N ARG A 96 1.84 -7.69 2.02
CA ARG A 96 2.27 -8.92 2.67
C ARG A 96 3.71 -8.83 3.18
N GLU A 97 4.65 -8.43 2.32
CA GLU A 97 6.06 -8.26 2.68
C GLU A 97 6.22 -7.24 3.82
N PHE A 98 5.49 -6.14 3.77
CA PHE A 98 5.51 -5.11 4.80
C PHE A 98 5.08 -5.66 6.17
N VAL A 99 4.01 -6.44 6.22
CA VAL A 99 3.54 -7.10 7.46
C VAL A 99 4.56 -8.12 7.95
N GLU A 100 5.10 -8.95 7.07
CA GLU A 100 6.11 -9.95 7.40
C GLU A 100 7.40 -9.31 7.95
N VAL A 101 7.89 -8.26 7.30
CA VAL A 101 9.07 -7.49 7.74
C VAL A 101 8.81 -6.81 9.09
N SER A 102 7.63 -6.21 9.27
CA SER A 102 7.25 -5.55 10.51
C SER A 102 7.18 -6.54 11.68
N ALA A 103 6.57 -7.72 11.47
CA ALA A 103 6.50 -8.78 12.47
C ALA A 103 7.90 -9.31 12.84
N LYS A 104 8.74 -9.57 11.83
CA LYS A 104 10.13 -10.01 12.01
C LYS A 104 10.95 -8.96 12.76
N LEU A 105 10.79 -7.68 12.42
CA LEU A 105 11.49 -6.58 13.06
C LEU A 105 11.07 -6.45 14.52
N ASN A 106 9.77 -6.51 14.82
CA ASN A 106 9.25 -6.48 16.18
C ASN A 106 9.81 -7.63 17.03
N ALA A 107 9.72 -8.87 16.53
CA ALA A 107 10.27 -10.03 17.23
C ALA A 107 11.78 -9.89 17.49
N ARG A 108 12.54 -9.38 16.50
CA ARG A 108 13.98 -9.11 16.64
C ARG A 108 14.26 -8.04 17.69
N LEU A 109 13.50 -6.94 17.71
CA LEU A 109 13.66 -5.87 18.69
C LEU A 109 13.33 -6.35 20.10
N LYS A 110 12.22 -7.09 20.25
CA LYS A 110 11.85 -7.74 21.51
C LYS A 110 12.95 -8.68 22.02
N GLY A 111 13.51 -9.52 21.14
CA GLY A 111 14.62 -10.41 21.49
C GLY A 111 15.88 -9.64 21.91
N LYS A 112 16.21 -8.53 21.24
CA LYS A 112 17.31 -7.65 21.66
C LYS A 112 17.06 -7.03 23.03
N MET A 113 15.88 -6.50 23.29
CA MET A 113 15.52 -5.93 24.59
C MET A 113 15.65 -6.96 25.71
N GLN A 114 15.14 -8.17 25.50
CA GLN A 114 15.28 -9.28 26.45
C GLN A 114 16.75 -9.69 26.67
N GLY A 115 17.55 -9.72 25.60
CA GLY A 115 18.98 -10.00 25.67
C GLY A 115 19.75 -8.96 26.49
N PHE A 116 19.46 -7.67 26.30
CA PHE A 116 20.06 -6.59 27.08
C PHE A 116 19.62 -6.60 28.54
N ALA A 117 18.34 -6.87 28.83
CA ALA A 117 17.85 -7.02 30.20
C ALA A 117 18.56 -8.17 30.92
N LYS A 118 18.71 -9.33 30.25
CA LYS A 118 19.45 -10.47 30.80
C LYS A 118 20.94 -10.18 31.01
N LEU A 119 21.57 -9.45 30.08
CA LEU A 119 22.95 -9.02 30.24
C LEU A 119 23.11 -8.11 31.47
N GLN A 120 22.20 -7.16 31.63
CA GLN A 120 22.19 -6.25 32.79
C GLN A 120 22.05 -7.02 34.10
N GLU A 121 21.14 -8.00 34.16
CA GLU A 121 20.94 -8.85 35.33
C GLU A 121 22.22 -9.63 35.67
N VAL A 122 22.74 -10.43 34.74
CA VAL A 122 23.91 -11.28 34.97
C VAL A 122 25.16 -10.46 35.30
N LEU A 123 25.37 -9.34 34.59
CA LEU A 123 26.50 -8.46 34.86
C LEU A 123 26.36 -7.76 36.21
N GLY A 124 25.15 -7.31 36.56
CA GLY A 124 24.85 -6.70 37.84
C GLY A 124 25.14 -7.65 39.00
N ASP A 125 24.65 -8.89 38.92
CA ASP A 125 24.83 -9.91 39.96
C ASP A 125 26.32 -10.28 40.14
N LYS A 126 27.07 -10.42 39.03
CA LYS A 126 28.52 -10.67 39.09
C LYS A 126 29.29 -9.50 39.70
N LEU A 127 28.94 -8.26 39.34
CA LEU A 127 29.58 -7.07 39.91
C LEU A 127 29.32 -6.95 41.41
N GLN A 128 28.11 -7.28 41.87
CA GLN A 128 27.78 -7.30 43.30
C GLN A 128 28.56 -8.37 44.06
N THR A 129 28.72 -9.56 43.45
CA THR A 129 29.47 -10.67 44.05
C THR A 129 30.96 -10.36 44.20
N GLU A 130 31.61 -9.85 43.14
CA GLU A 130 33.05 -9.56 43.14
C GLU A 130 33.39 -8.23 43.85
N PHE A 131 32.48 -7.24 43.81
CA PHE A 131 32.70 -5.90 44.38
C PHE A 131 31.52 -5.44 45.25
N PRO A 132 31.42 -5.91 46.52
CA PRO A 132 30.30 -5.58 47.40
C PRO A 132 30.08 -4.08 47.64
N ARG A 133 31.14 -3.25 47.53
CA ARG A 133 31.04 -1.79 47.68
C ARG A 133 30.22 -1.12 46.56
N LEU A 134 30.06 -1.76 45.41
CA LEU A 134 29.35 -1.23 44.24
C LEU A 134 27.85 -1.58 44.21
N GLU A 135 27.36 -2.37 45.16
CA GLU A 135 26.00 -2.90 45.19
C GLU A 135 24.93 -1.82 45.05
N LYS A 136 25.01 -0.76 45.87
CA LYS A 136 24.09 0.39 45.82
C LYS A 136 24.10 1.12 44.47
N GLY A 137 25.25 1.15 43.80
CA GLY A 137 25.40 1.78 42.49
C GLY A 137 24.74 0.96 41.38
N VAL A 138 24.93 -0.36 41.41
CA VAL A 138 24.31 -1.30 40.46
C VAL A 138 22.78 -1.28 40.60
N GLU A 139 22.27 -1.27 41.83
CA GLU A 139 20.83 -1.22 42.11
C GLU A 139 20.19 0.10 41.65
N ASN A 140 20.88 1.24 41.83
CA ASN A 140 20.44 2.53 41.31
C ASN A 140 20.35 2.54 39.77
N VAL A 141 21.34 1.95 39.08
CA VAL A 141 21.29 1.85 37.61
C VAL A 141 20.14 0.96 37.16
N LYS A 142 19.93 -0.19 37.81
CA LYS A 142 18.85 -1.14 37.48
C LYS A 142 17.48 -0.50 37.61
N THR A 143 17.23 0.23 38.70
CA THR A 143 15.95 0.95 38.91
C THR A 143 15.72 2.07 37.89
N ARG A 144 16.77 2.78 37.46
CA ARG A 144 16.67 3.86 36.46
C ARG A 144 16.45 3.39 35.02
N THR A 145 16.82 2.15 34.71
CA THR A 145 16.73 1.59 33.35
C THR A 145 15.62 0.55 33.17
N SER A 146 14.98 0.13 34.26
CA SER A 146 13.79 -0.71 34.23
C SER A 146 12.54 0.17 34.11
N GLY A 147 12.25 0.64 32.90
CA GLY A 147 11.03 1.37 32.54
C GLY A 147 10.24 0.62 31.49
#